data_AF-A0A2K4AE12-F1
#
_entry.id   AF-A0A2K4AE12-F1
#
_cell.length_a   1.000
_cell.length_b   1.000
_cell.length_c   1.000
_cell.angle_alpha   90.00
_cell.angle_beta   90.00
_cell.angle_gamma   90.00
#
_symmetry.space_group_name_H-M   'P 1'
#
loop_
_entity.id
_entity.type
_entity.pdbx_description
1 polymer ?
#
loop_
_entity_poly.entity_id
_entity_poly.type
_entity_poly.pdbx_seq_one_letter_code
_entity_poly.pdbx_strand_id
1 'polypeptide(L)'
;MLNTRKGIKNDRVNDIINSFQILFESESGYKISKNSGVPYQTVQDLGNRKTKLEDARLRTIIKLYSYYVSLKERYSCANKVVL
;
A
#
# COMPACT_ATOMS: atom_id res chain seq x y z
N MET A 1 -16.30 -8.54 -25.95
CA MET A 1 -16.14 -7.29 -25.18
C MET A 1 -15.83 -7.66 -23.73
N LEU A 2 -14.58 -7.48 -23.26
CA LEU A 2 -14.22 -7.76 -21.87
C LEU A 2 -14.44 -6.53 -21.00
N ASN A 3 -15.18 -6.72 -19.92
CA ASN A 3 -15.64 -5.71 -18.99
C ASN A 3 -14.53 -5.42 -17.95
N THR A 4 -13.67 -4.45 -18.20
CA THR A 4 -12.45 -4.16 -17.39
C THR A 4 -12.60 -3.04 -16.35
N ARG A 5 -13.81 -2.63 -15.96
CA ARG A 5 -13.99 -1.46 -15.06
C ARG A 5 -14.17 -1.77 -13.57
N LYS A 6 -13.70 -2.92 -13.07
CA LYS A 6 -13.86 -3.27 -11.64
C LYS A 6 -12.58 -3.66 -10.87
N GLY A 7 -11.39 -3.67 -11.50
CA GLY A 7 -10.14 -4.15 -10.86
C GLY A 7 -9.28 -3.10 -10.13
N ILE A 8 -9.38 -1.81 -10.48
CA ILE A 8 -8.28 -0.84 -10.31
C ILE A 8 -7.99 -0.42 -8.84
N LYS A 9 -8.86 -0.72 -7.88
CA LYS A 9 -8.77 -0.14 -6.52
C LYS A 9 -7.90 -0.90 -5.52
N ASN A 10 -7.59 -2.17 -5.77
CA ASN A 10 -6.74 -3.00 -4.88
C ASN A 10 -5.29 -3.11 -5.36
N ASP A 11 -5.00 -2.72 -6.60
CA ASP A 11 -3.71 -2.98 -7.25
C ASP A 11 -2.56 -2.28 -6.53
N ARG A 12 -2.65 -0.97 -6.28
CA ARG A 12 -1.55 -0.21 -5.66
C ARG A 12 -1.18 -0.67 -4.25
N VAL A 13 -2.15 -1.16 -3.50
CA VAL A 13 -1.93 -1.65 -2.13
C VAL A 13 -1.23 -3.00 -2.17
N ASN A 14 -1.70 -3.88 -3.05
CA ASN A 14 -1.06 -5.16 -3.29
C ASN A 14 0.36 -4.96 -3.86
N ASP A 15 0.57 -3.95 -4.70
CA ASP A 15 1.88 -3.59 -5.23
C ASP A 15 2.84 -3.17 -4.11
N ILE A 16 2.37 -2.38 -3.14
CA ILE A 16 3.17 -1.99 -1.96
C ILE A 16 3.51 -3.22 -1.12
N ILE A 17 2.53 -4.08 -0.84
CA ILE A 17 2.74 -5.31 -0.04
C ILE A 17 3.75 -6.24 -0.73
N ASN A 18 3.57 -6.47 -2.03
CA ASN A 18 4.48 -7.30 -2.83
C ASN A 18 5.88 -6.69 -2.88
N SER A 19 5.99 -5.37 -3.03
CA SER A 19 7.29 -4.67 -3.03
C SER A 19 8.02 -4.84 -1.69
N PHE A 20 7.30 -4.77 -0.57
CA PHE A 20 7.88 -5.07 0.74
C PHE A 20 8.32 -6.52 0.87
N GLN A 21 7.50 -7.48 0.42
CA GLN A 21 7.90 -8.90 0.41
C GLN A 21 9.20 -9.12 -0.37
N ILE A 22 9.28 -8.59 -1.60
CA ILE A 22 10.48 -8.68 -2.44
C ILE A 22 11.70 -8.06 -1.73
N LEU A 23 11.53 -6.90 -1.09
CA LEU A 23 12.61 -6.24 -0.34
C LEU A 23 13.13 -7.15 0.80
N PHE A 24 12.24 -7.73 1.61
CA PHE A 24 12.61 -8.58 2.74
C PHE A 24 13.16 -9.95 2.32
N GLU A 25 12.85 -10.42 1.11
CA GLU A 25 13.42 -11.64 0.54
C GLU A 25 14.78 -11.40 -0.14
N SER A 26 15.02 -10.20 -0.68
CA SER A 26 16.24 -9.87 -1.44
C SER A 26 17.34 -9.23 -0.61
N GLU A 27 17.01 -8.56 0.49
CA GLU A 27 17.98 -7.81 1.28
C GLU A 27 17.99 -8.22 2.76
N SER A 28 19.20 -8.25 3.34
CA SER A 28 19.32 -8.49 4.79
C SER A 28 18.73 -7.32 5.58
N GLY A 29 18.12 -7.61 6.74
CA GLY A 29 17.57 -6.57 7.61
C GLY A 29 18.58 -5.48 8.00
N TYR A 30 19.87 -5.82 8.10
CA TYR A 30 20.94 -4.85 8.34
C TYR A 30 21.10 -3.87 7.15
N LYS A 31 21.19 -4.39 5.92
CA LYS A 31 21.30 -3.53 4.71
C LYS A 31 20.08 -2.64 4.55
N ILE A 32 18.88 -3.19 4.77
CA ILE A 32 17.64 -2.42 4.72
C ILE A 32 17.68 -1.29 5.75
N SER A 33 18.03 -1.60 7.00
CA SER A 33 18.10 -0.58 8.07
C SER A 33 19.11 0.52 7.75
N LYS A 34 20.34 0.14 7.38
CA LYS A 34 21.42 1.07 7.04
C LYS A 34 21.05 2.03 5.90
N ASN A 35 20.42 1.51 4.85
CA ASN A 35 20.18 2.28 3.63
C ASN A 35 18.85 3.04 3.63
N SER A 36 17.85 2.60 4.42
CA SER A 36 16.56 3.28 4.52
C SER A 36 16.47 4.28 5.67
N GLY A 37 17.34 4.17 6.68
CA GLY A 37 17.24 4.91 7.93
C GLY A 37 16.17 4.36 8.89
N VAL A 38 15.50 3.27 8.56
CA VAL A 38 14.56 2.59 9.46
C VAL A 38 15.35 1.82 10.53
N PRO A 39 15.01 1.93 11.83
CA PRO A 39 15.69 1.19 12.88
C PRO A 39 15.70 -0.31 12.63
N TYR A 40 16.83 -0.97 12.88
CA TYR A 40 16.98 -2.41 12.62
C TYR A 40 15.92 -3.25 13.33
N GLN A 41 15.55 -2.89 14.56
CA GLN A 41 14.48 -3.58 15.29
C GLN A 41 13.15 -3.48 14.55
N THR A 42 12.79 -2.29 14.04
CA THR A 42 11.59 -2.10 13.22
C THR A 42 11.63 -2.91 11.93
N VAL A 43 12.79 -3.00 11.27
CA VAL A 43 12.97 -3.85 10.08
C VAL A 43 12.77 -5.33 10.44
N GLN A 44 13.35 -5.80 11.55
CA GLN A 44 13.18 -7.17 12.02
C GLN A 44 11.73 -7.48 12.39
N ASP A 45 11.02 -6.55 13.03
CA ASP A 45 9.63 -6.73 13.44
C ASP A 45 8.67 -6.76 12.24
N LEU A 46 9.01 -6.06 11.15
CA LEU A 46 8.27 -6.07 9.89
C LEU A 46 8.58 -7.33 9.05
N GLY A 47 9.83 -7.78 9.02
CA GLY A 47 10.25 -8.97 8.27
C GLY A 47 9.89 -10.29 8.97
N ASN A 48 9.94 -10.32 10.30
CA ASN A 48 9.41 -11.43 11.08
C ASN A 48 7.89 -11.34 11.07
N ARG A 49 7.28 -12.18 10.22
CA ARG A 49 5.83 -12.35 9.97
C ARG A 49 4.93 -12.53 11.21
N LYS A 50 5.46 -12.41 12.44
CA LYS A 50 4.71 -12.34 13.70
C LYS A 50 3.83 -11.09 13.76
N THR A 51 4.30 -9.98 13.20
CA THR A 51 3.44 -8.85 12.86
C THR A 51 2.94 -9.13 11.45
N LYS A 52 1.65 -9.46 11.27
CA LYS A 52 1.09 -9.47 9.92
C LYS A 52 1.37 -8.07 9.36
N LEU A 53 2.08 -7.98 8.22
CA LEU A 53 2.40 -6.70 7.55
C LEU A 53 1.16 -5.81 7.43
N GLU A 54 0.01 -6.47 7.36
CA GLU A 54 -1.31 -5.96 7.68
C GLU A 54 -1.45 -5.59 9.19
N ASP A 55 -0.74 -4.58 9.67
CA ASP A 55 -1.07 -3.96 10.95
C ASP A 55 -2.43 -3.24 10.78
N ALA A 56 -3.24 -3.16 11.84
CA ALA A 56 -4.43 -2.32 11.88
C ALA A 56 -4.13 -0.89 11.40
N ARG A 57 -2.93 -0.37 11.66
CA ARG A 57 -2.48 0.93 11.17
C ARG A 57 -2.36 0.98 9.64
N LEU A 58 -1.67 0.01 9.01
CA LEU A 58 -1.54 -0.04 7.55
C LEU A 58 -2.90 -0.24 6.88
N ARG A 59 -3.73 -1.15 7.40
CA ARG A 59 -5.12 -1.34 6.93
C ARG A 59 -5.97 -0.07 7.04
N THR A 60 -5.77 0.70 8.10
CA THR A 60 -6.49 1.97 8.29
C THR A 60 -6.04 3.00 7.26
N ILE A 61 -4.73 3.16 7.06
CA ILE A 61 -4.17 4.06 6.03
C ILE A 61 -4.69 3.68 4.64
N ILE A 62 -4.70 2.38 4.31
CA ILE A 62 -5.25 1.86 3.06
C ILE A 62 -6.73 2.25 2.91
N LYS A 63 -7.57 1.97 3.91
CA LYS A 63 -9.01 2.29 3.86
C LYS A 63 -9.26 3.79 3.69
N LEU A 64 -8.52 4.63 4.40
CA LEU A 64 -8.63 6.09 4.30
C LEU A 64 -8.21 6.59 2.92
N TYR A 65 -7.12 6.07 2.37
CA TYR A 65 -6.67 6.42 1.02
C TYR A 65 -7.69 5.99 -0.05
N SER A 66 -8.19 4.74 0.02
CA SER A 66 -9.24 4.26 -0.89
C SER A 66 -10.50 5.13 -0.82
N TYR A 67 -10.88 5.58 0.39
CA TYR A 67 -12.00 6.49 0.57
C TYR A 67 -11.75 7.86 -0.09
N TYR A 68 -10.56 8.45 0.11
CA TYR A 68 -10.16 9.70 -0.54
C TYR A 68 -10.23 9.59 -2.07
N VAL A 69 -9.68 8.52 -2.66
CA VAL A 69 -9.76 8.29 -4.12
C VAL A 69 -11.22 8.21 -4.59
N SER A 70 -12.08 7.51 -3.84
CA SER A 70 -13.51 7.43 -4.15
C SER A 70 -14.23 8.79 -4.10
N LEU A 71 -13.80 9.69 -3.21
CA LEU A 71 -14.30 11.06 -3.16
C LEU A 71 -13.85 11.82 -4.41
N LYS A 72 -12.55 11.76 -4.74
CA LYS A 72 -12.00 12.42 -5.93
C LYS A 72 -12.70 11.98 -7.22
N GLU A 73 -12.95 10.69 -7.39
CA GLU A 73 -13.70 10.15 -8.54
C GLU A 73 -15.14 10.68 -8.59
N ARG A 74 -15.83 10.76 -7.44
CA ARG A 74 -17.18 11.33 -7.35
C ARG A 74 -17.19 12.82 -7.73
N TYR A 75 -16.27 13.61 -7.20
CA TYR A 75 -16.16 15.03 -7.54
C TYR A 75 -15.75 15.25 -9.00
N SER A 76 -14.89 14.40 -9.56
CA SER A 76 -14.53 14.46 -10.98
C SER A 76 -15.68 14.09 -11.92
N CYS A 77 -16.62 13.25 -11.47
CA CYS A 77 -17.84 12.91 -12.22
C CYS A 77 -18.92 13.99 -12.07
N ALA A 78 -19.02 14.62 -10.88
CA ALA A 78 -19.95 15.71 -10.60
C ALA A 78 -19.59 17.04 -11.32
N ASN A 79 -18.30 17.36 -11.47
CA ASN A 79 -17.85 18.59 -12.14
C ASN A 79 -17.86 18.54 -13.67
N LYS A 80 -18.33 17.44 -14.30
CA LYS A 80 -18.55 17.40 -15.75
C LYS A 80 -19.89 17.97 -16.21
N VAL A 81 -20.74 18.44 -15.29
CA VAL A 81 -22.09 18.94 -15.61
C VAL A 81 -22.12 20.46 -15.82
N VAL A 82 -21.01 21.18 -15.63
CA VAL A 82 -20.97 22.63 -15.88
C VAL A 82 -19.66 23.03 -16.57
N LEU A 83 -19.64 22.87 -17.90
CA LEU A 83 -19.01 23.78 -18.87
C LEU A 83 -19.82 23.73 -20.16
#